data_AF-A0A9C6TMU8-F1
#
_entry.id   AF-A0A9C6TMU8-F1
#
_cell.length_a   1.000
_cell.length_b   1.000
_cell.length_c   1.000
_cell.angle_alpha   90.00
_cell.angle_beta   90.00
_cell.angle_gamma   90.00
#
_symmetry.space_group_name_H-M   'P 1'
#
loop_
_entity.id
_entity.type
_entity.pdbx_description
1 polymer ?
#
loop_
_entity_poly.entity_id
_entity_poly.type
_entity_poly.pdbx_seq_one_letter_code
_entity_poly.pdbx_strand_id
1 'polypeptide(L)'
;MEGAVAEAAEMAVEEALFEPPEEPEAEVDAEVMEQWMALARMGPNGQAERVELGRREMDLAYDWQESAGAHGDITTLRHFIPTQKALHVAADDDIVVDNVVYTPEQQGLINLAQEQINALRNGAPPRGHDAVPKRVQIQGKAGCGKSTVIRKMVQMVRTQLGPKAAKLMAPTGTAANVLGMKCSTIHSACRLRPREAYKPLEGDRLRKFQEEWEDVSFVFVDESSMIGCRLLSSMERRLREAKPHCDEVFAGLNIFLIGDVRQLPPVGDSPLYSARRMAGKMVYRTFKQDFQ
;
A
#
# COMPACT_ATOMS: atom_id res chain seq x y z
N MET A 1 37.04 31.07 -41.15
CA MET A 1 36.41 29.95 -41.87
C MET A 1 36.56 28.61 -41.15
N GLU A 2 37.49 28.43 -40.20
CA GLU A 2 37.62 27.18 -39.45
C GLU A 2 36.56 26.95 -38.36
N GLY A 3 35.97 28.01 -37.78
CA GLY A 3 34.95 27.87 -36.73
C GLY A 3 33.59 27.32 -37.21
N ALA A 4 33.14 27.72 -38.41
CA ALA A 4 31.86 27.27 -38.96
C ALA A 4 31.87 25.79 -39.41
N VAL A 5 33.07 25.23 -39.66
CA VAL A 5 33.23 23.83 -40.04
C VAL A 5 33.23 22.92 -38.81
N ALA A 6 33.68 23.43 -37.65
CA ALA A 6 33.64 22.71 -36.38
C ALA A 6 32.22 22.61 -35.80
N GLU A 7 31.43 23.68 -35.89
CA GLU A 7 30.04 23.71 -35.40
C GLU A 7 29.11 22.82 -36.26
N ALA A 8 29.34 22.78 -37.58
CA ALA A 8 28.65 21.83 -38.48
C ALA A 8 29.05 20.37 -38.22
N ALA A 9 30.28 20.12 -37.74
CA ALA A 9 30.74 18.79 -37.39
C ALA A 9 30.18 18.31 -36.05
N GLU A 10 30.01 19.19 -35.05
CA GLU A 10 29.35 18.84 -33.78
C GLU A 10 27.86 18.57 -33.95
N MET A 11 27.14 19.38 -34.74
CA MET A 11 25.73 19.11 -35.06
C MET A 11 25.54 17.78 -35.80
N ALA A 12 26.46 17.42 -36.71
CA ALA A 12 26.39 16.15 -37.43
C ALA A 12 26.67 14.92 -36.53
N VAL A 13 27.35 15.10 -35.40
CA VAL A 13 27.60 14.03 -34.41
C VAL A 13 26.40 13.86 -33.47
N GLU A 14 25.69 14.94 -33.12
CA GLU A 14 24.44 14.86 -32.36
C GLU A 14 23.29 14.23 -33.17
N GLU A 15 23.22 14.50 -34.48
CA GLU A 15 22.22 13.87 -35.37
C GLU A 15 22.48 12.37 -35.57
N ALA A 16 23.72 11.91 -35.38
CA ALA A 16 24.11 10.50 -35.47
C ALA A 16 23.91 9.71 -34.17
N LEU A 17 23.55 10.37 -33.05
CA LEU A 17 23.26 9.73 -31.75
C LEU A 17 21.80 9.26 -31.62
N PHE A 18 20.94 9.64 -32.56
CA PHE A 18 19.61 9.06 -32.69
C PHE A 18 19.73 7.78 -33.50
N GLU A 19 19.55 6.64 -32.84
CA GLU A 19 19.27 5.39 -33.54
C GLU A 19 18.11 5.64 -34.52
N PRO A 20 18.22 5.20 -35.79
CA PRO A 20 17.09 5.28 -36.70
C PRO A 20 15.89 4.63 -36.03
N PRO A 21 14.65 5.15 -36.22
CA PRO A 21 13.48 4.53 -35.64
C PRO A 21 13.50 3.05 -35.99
N GLU A 22 13.52 2.20 -34.96
CA GLU A 22 13.47 0.75 -35.15
C GLU A 22 12.38 0.46 -36.18
N GLU A 23 12.73 -0.31 -37.21
CA GLU A 23 11.75 -0.79 -38.18
C GLU A 23 10.56 -1.32 -37.40
N PRO A 24 9.30 -1.00 -37.79
CA PRO A 24 8.13 -1.36 -37.01
C PRO A 24 8.23 -2.84 -36.68
N GLU A 25 8.37 -3.15 -35.38
CA GLU A 25 8.57 -4.51 -34.89
C GLU A 25 7.64 -5.43 -35.65
N ALA A 26 8.23 -6.33 -36.44
CA ALA A 26 7.51 -7.28 -37.24
C ALA A 26 6.54 -8.03 -36.32
N GLU A 27 5.25 -7.88 -36.62
CA GLU A 27 4.14 -8.73 -36.18
C GLU A 27 4.33 -9.36 -34.79
N VAL A 28 4.01 -8.60 -33.74
CA VAL A 28 3.66 -9.23 -32.47
C VAL A 28 2.38 -10.02 -32.73
N ASP A 29 2.54 -11.35 -32.85
CA ASP A 29 1.50 -12.36 -33.10
C ASP A 29 0.11 -11.91 -32.63
N ALA A 30 -0.80 -11.80 -33.59
CA ALA A 30 -2.22 -11.53 -33.35
C ALA A 30 -2.92 -12.61 -32.50
N GLU A 31 -2.21 -13.64 -32.03
CA GLU A 31 -2.80 -14.85 -31.44
C GLU A 31 -2.94 -14.88 -29.91
N VAL A 32 -2.47 -13.89 -29.15
CA VAL A 32 -2.78 -13.86 -27.70
C VAL A 32 -3.15 -12.46 -27.18
N MET A 33 -4.08 -11.80 -27.87
CA MET A 33 -4.82 -10.69 -27.26
C MET A 33 -5.93 -11.26 -26.37
N GLU A 34 -5.74 -11.24 -25.05
CA GLU A 34 -6.80 -11.65 -24.13
C GLU A 34 -8.06 -10.78 -24.28
N GLN A 35 -9.23 -11.36 -24.03
CA GLN A 35 -10.54 -10.73 -24.28
C GLN A 35 -10.68 -9.35 -23.62
N TRP A 36 -10.09 -9.15 -22.45
CA TRP A 36 -10.11 -7.86 -21.76
C TRP A 36 -9.26 -6.80 -22.46
N MET A 37 -8.16 -7.18 -23.11
CA MET A 37 -7.33 -6.26 -23.90
C MET A 37 -8.06 -5.84 -25.17
N ALA A 38 -8.80 -6.77 -25.80
CA ALA A 38 -9.66 -6.47 -26.94
C ALA A 38 -10.80 -5.52 -26.54
N LEU A 39 -11.46 -5.76 -25.40
CA LEU A 39 -12.52 -4.91 -24.86
C LEU A 39 -12.02 -3.50 -24.48
N ALA A 40 -10.83 -3.40 -23.87
CA ALA A 40 -10.25 -2.11 -23.50
C ALA A 40 -9.87 -1.25 -24.72
N ARG A 41 -9.62 -1.87 -25.88
CA ARG A 41 -9.38 -1.17 -27.15
C ARG A 41 -10.65 -0.79 -27.89
N MET A 42 -11.81 -1.31 -27.49
CA MET A 42 -13.07 -0.94 -28.12
C MET A 42 -13.48 0.45 -27.65
N GLY A 43 -13.58 1.39 -28.60
CA GLY A 43 -14.20 2.68 -28.37
C GLY A 43 -15.70 2.53 -28.07
N PRO A 44 -16.39 3.64 -27.72
CA PRO A 44 -17.81 3.63 -27.36
C PRO A 44 -18.75 3.02 -28.41
N ASN A 45 -18.29 2.88 -29.66
CA ASN A 45 -19.04 2.29 -30.77
C ASN A 45 -18.62 0.85 -31.12
N GLY A 46 -17.82 0.18 -30.27
CA GLY A 46 -17.39 -1.21 -30.49
C GLY A 46 -16.34 -1.37 -31.60
N GLN A 47 -15.73 -0.29 -32.06
CA GLN A 47 -14.61 -0.33 -33.00
C GLN A 47 -13.30 -0.30 -32.22
N ALA A 48 -12.40 -1.22 -32.53
CA ALA A 48 -11.04 -1.20 -32.00
C ALA A 48 -10.27 -0.05 -32.65
N GLU A 49 -10.06 1.03 -31.91
CA GLU A 49 -9.30 2.17 -32.41
C GLU A 49 -7.81 1.83 -32.30
N ARG A 50 -7.10 1.76 -33.42
CA ARG A 50 -5.63 1.57 -33.42
C ARG A 50 -5.00 2.91 -33.08
N VAL A 51 -4.88 3.19 -31.79
CA VAL A 51 -4.32 4.44 -31.26
C VAL A 51 -2.79 4.38 -31.35
N GLU A 52 -2.21 4.92 -32.42
CA GLU A 52 -0.77 5.22 -32.49
C GLU A 52 -0.51 6.56 -31.80
N LEU A 53 -0.10 6.50 -30.53
CA LEU A 53 0.28 7.69 -29.76
C LEU A 53 1.43 8.43 -30.46
N GLY A 54 1.33 9.76 -30.53
CA GLY A 54 2.33 10.63 -31.18
C GLY A 54 2.04 10.93 -32.65
N ARG A 55 1.07 10.26 -33.28
CA ARG A 55 0.67 10.49 -34.68
C ARG A 55 -0.76 10.93 -34.85
N ARG A 56 -1.53 11.04 -33.77
CA ARG A 56 -2.92 11.51 -33.85
C ARG A 56 -2.92 12.98 -34.21
N GLU A 57 -3.99 13.44 -34.87
CA GLU A 57 -4.18 14.87 -35.14
C GLU A 57 -4.08 15.70 -33.86
N MET A 58 -4.62 15.20 -32.74
CA MET A 58 -4.49 15.87 -31.43
C MET A 58 -3.06 15.89 -30.88
N ASP A 59 -2.22 14.90 -31.22
CA ASP A 59 -0.82 14.86 -30.78
C ASP A 59 0.03 15.79 -31.63
N LEU A 60 -0.25 15.89 -32.94
CA LEU A 60 0.46 16.76 -33.88
C LEU A 60 0.04 18.23 -33.79
N ALA A 61 -1.22 18.49 -33.41
CA ALA A 61 -1.76 19.83 -33.24
C ALA A 61 -1.39 20.47 -31.90
N TYR A 62 -0.89 19.69 -30.94
CA TYR A 62 -0.51 20.18 -29.62
C TYR A 62 1.00 20.48 -29.56
N ASP A 63 1.37 21.70 -29.16
CA ASP A 63 2.77 22.08 -28.97
C ASP A 63 3.32 21.46 -27.67
N TRP A 64 3.94 20.30 -27.80
CA TRP A 64 4.58 19.60 -26.69
C TRP A 64 5.78 20.34 -26.13
N GLN A 65 6.40 21.25 -26.89
CA GLN A 65 7.60 21.97 -26.52
C GLN A 65 7.27 23.10 -25.54
N GLU A 66 6.14 23.80 -25.76
CA GLU A 66 5.58 24.76 -24.81
C GLU A 66 5.11 24.07 -23.51
N SER A 67 4.46 22.90 -23.65
CA SER A 67 3.99 22.09 -22.50
C SER A 67 5.14 21.54 -21.65
N ALA A 68 6.24 21.12 -22.27
CA ALA A 68 7.44 20.68 -21.57
C ALA A 68 8.03 21.80 -20.69
N GLY A 69 7.93 23.06 -21.11
CA GLY A 69 8.35 24.22 -20.32
C GLY A 69 7.43 24.56 -19.15
N ALA A 70 6.17 24.10 -19.16
CA ALA A 70 5.23 24.27 -18.06
C ALA A 70 5.51 23.32 -16.88
N HIS A 71 6.20 22.22 -17.14
CA HIS A 71 6.67 21.29 -16.11
C HIS A 71 8.09 21.70 -15.70
N GLY A 72 8.34 21.82 -14.39
CA GLY A 72 9.62 22.29 -13.86
C GLY A 72 10.83 21.49 -14.40
N ASP A 73 12.00 22.13 -14.42
CA ASP A 73 13.26 21.56 -14.90
C ASP A 73 13.48 20.12 -14.39
N ILE A 74 13.95 19.20 -15.24
CA ILE A 74 14.27 17.81 -14.89
C ILE A 74 15.23 17.71 -13.69
N THR A 75 16.03 18.74 -13.43
CA THR A 75 16.85 18.83 -12.22
C THR A 75 16.00 18.91 -10.94
N THR A 76 14.84 19.57 -10.99
CA THR A 76 13.85 19.61 -9.89
C THR A 76 13.20 18.26 -9.65
N LEU A 77 13.04 17.41 -10.68
CA LEU A 77 12.56 16.03 -10.52
C LEU A 77 13.51 15.17 -9.68
N ARG A 78 14.83 15.43 -9.71
CA ARG A 78 15.80 14.72 -8.84
C ARG A 78 15.49 14.93 -7.36
N HIS A 79 14.97 16.11 -7.02
CA HIS A 79 14.59 16.48 -5.67
C HIS A 79 13.09 16.30 -5.40
N PHE A 80 12.28 16.04 -6.42
CA PHE A 80 10.83 15.88 -6.28
C PHE A 80 10.47 14.79 -5.27
N ILE A 81 11.02 13.58 -5.37
CA ILE A 81 10.71 12.50 -4.44
C ILE A 81 11.15 12.84 -3.00
N PRO A 82 12.39 13.30 -2.74
CA PRO A 82 12.80 13.77 -1.40
C PRO A 82 11.92 14.90 -0.85
N THR A 83 11.63 15.92 -1.66
CA THR A 83 10.86 17.10 -1.27
C THR A 83 9.41 16.73 -0.97
N GLN A 84 8.77 15.93 -1.81
CA GLN A 84 7.42 15.42 -1.58
C GLN A 84 7.37 14.54 -0.32
N LYS A 85 8.37 13.67 -0.09
CA LYS A 85 8.46 12.89 1.15
C LYS A 85 8.59 13.79 2.39
N ALA A 86 9.39 14.87 2.33
CA ALA A 86 9.55 15.79 3.43
C ALA A 86 8.26 16.58 3.73
N LEU A 87 7.57 17.05 2.69
CA LEU A 87 6.27 17.71 2.80
C LEU A 87 5.18 16.77 3.35
N HIS A 88 5.15 15.51 2.90
CA HIS A 88 4.22 14.50 3.41
C HIS A 88 4.44 14.19 4.89
N VAL A 89 5.69 14.12 5.34
CA VAL A 89 6.02 13.88 6.76
C VAL A 89 5.62 15.07 7.64
N ALA A 90 5.68 16.29 7.10
CA ALA A 90 5.30 17.51 7.82
C ALA A 90 3.78 17.75 7.88
N ALA A 91 3.01 17.27 6.90
CA ALA A 91 1.55 17.36 6.87
C ALA A 91 0.83 16.25 7.66
N ASP A 92 1.58 15.27 8.17
CA ASP A 92 1.11 14.08 8.87
C ASP A 92 0.82 14.33 10.37
N ASP A 93 0.34 15.54 10.69
CA ASP A 93 -0.32 15.81 11.96
C ASP A 93 -1.60 14.96 12.02
N ASP A 94 -1.81 14.28 13.15
CA ASP A 94 -2.94 13.36 13.33
C ASP A 94 -4.25 14.04 12.90
N ILE A 95 -4.87 13.53 11.83
CA ILE A 95 -6.16 14.03 11.33
C ILE A 95 -7.15 14.02 12.50
N VAL A 96 -7.54 15.20 12.96
CA VAL A 96 -8.46 15.34 14.08
C VAL A 96 -9.85 14.91 13.63
N VAL A 97 -10.32 13.77 14.16
CA VAL A 97 -11.67 13.25 13.88
C VAL A 97 -12.59 13.58 15.05
N ASP A 98 -13.05 14.83 15.09
CA ASP A 98 -14.00 15.33 16.07
C ASP A 98 -15.40 15.53 15.47
N ASN A 99 -16.43 15.38 16.30
CA ASN A 99 -17.85 15.60 15.95
C ASN A 99 -18.46 14.64 14.90
N VAL A 100 -17.87 13.47 14.70
CA VAL A 100 -18.46 12.40 13.86
C VAL A 100 -19.46 11.58 14.69
N VAL A 101 -20.67 11.40 14.17
CA VAL A 101 -21.66 10.48 14.74
C VAL A 101 -21.41 9.08 14.18
N TYR A 102 -21.05 8.14 15.05
CA TYR A 102 -20.79 6.75 14.68
C TYR A 102 -22.06 5.91 14.78
N THR A 103 -22.19 4.95 13.87
CA THR A 103 -23.21 3.88 13.98
C THR A 103 -22.92 2.97 15.18
N PRO A 104 -23.91 2.23 15.70
CA PRO A 104 -23.71 1.31 16.82
C PRO A 104 -22.58 0.30 16.57
N GLU A 105 -22.45 -0.21 15.34
CA GLU A 105 -21.41 -1.16 14.93
C GLU A 105 -20.03 -0.51 14.95
N GLN A 106 -19.91 0.70 14.41
CA GLN A 106 -18.67 1.48 14.43
C GLN A 106 -18.27 1.86 15.87
N GLN A 107 -19.24 2.24 16.71
CA GLN A 107 -19.00 2.53 18.11
C GLN A 107 -18.56 1.28 18.88
N GLY A 108 -19.11 0.11 18.56
CA GLY A 108 -18.66 -1.18 19.10
C GLY A 108 -17.18 -1.45 18.81
N LEU A 109 -16.70 -1.13 17.61
CA LEU A 109 -15.28 -1.26 17.25
C LEU A 109 -14.38 -0.29 18.03
N ILE A 110 -14.84 0.96 18.21
CA ILE A 110 -14.12 1.96 19.01
C ILE A 110 -14.05 1.51 20.48
N ASN A 111 -15.16 1.02 21.04
CA ASN A 111 -15.21 0.49 22.40
C ASN A 111 -14.27 -0.71 22.57
N LEU A 112 -14.25 -1.62 21.60
CA LEU A 112 -13.32 -2.76 21.60
C LEU A 112 -11.85 -2.32 21.64
N ALA A 113 -11.48 -1.33 20.82
CA ALA A 113 -10.12 -0.78 20.88
C ALA A 113 -9.84 -0.11 22.23
N GLN A 114 -10.81 0.57 22.84
CA GLN A 114 -10.65 1.15 24.17
C GLN A 114 -10.46 0.06 25.24
N GLU A 115 -11.19 -1.04 25.17
CA GLU A 115 -11.01 -2.20 26.05
C GLU A 115 -9.61 -2.82 25.89
N GLN A 116 -9.12 -2.96 24.66
CA GLN A 116 -7.75 -3.43 24.39
C GLN A 116 -6.69 -2.47 24.96
N ILE A 117 -6.88 -1.15 24.82
CA ILE A 117 -5.99 -0.14 25.43
C ILE A 117 -5.98 -0.28 26.95
N ASN A 118 -7.15 -0.42 27.57
CA ASN A 118 -7.27 -0.60 29.02
C ASN A 118 -6.59 -1.89 29.48
N ALA A 119 -6.74 -2.98 28.71
CA ALA A 119 -6.10 -4.26 29.00
C ALA A 119 -4.56 -4.19 28.91
N LEU A 120 -4.02 -3.37 28.01
CA LEU A 120 -2.57 -3.11 27.94
C LEU A 120 -2.08 -2.27 29.12
N ARG A 121 -2.82 -1.23 29.52
CA ARG A 121 -2.47 -0.35 30.65
C ARG A 121 -2.52 -1.08 32.00
N ASN A 122 -3.52 -1.93 32.20
CA ASN A 122 -3.78 -2.57 33.48
C ASN A 122 -2.96 -3.86 33.71
N GLY A 123 -2.13 -4.27 32.74
CA GLY A 123 -1.30 -5.47 32.86
C GLY A 123 -2.06 -6.77 32.58
N ALA A 124 -2.36 -6.99 31.30
CA ALA A 124 -2.93 -8.18 30.66
C ALA A 124 -4.40 -8.53 31.04
N PRO A 125 -5.27 -8.83 30.04
CA PRO A 125 -6.61 -9.35 30.29
C PRO A 125 -6.56 -10.78 30.86
N PRO A 126 -7.63 -11.26 31.51
CA PRO A 126 -7.71 -12.63 32.00
C PRO A 126 -7.38 -13.63 30.88
N ARG A 127 -6.46 -14.57 31.15
CA ARG A 127 -6.10 -15.63 30.19
C ARG A 127 -7.31 -16.55 29.97
N GLY A 128 -7.64 -16.85 28.71
CA GLY A 128 -8.70 -17.80 28.38
C GLY A 128 -9.80 -17.19 27.49
N HIS A 129 -11.01 -17.73 27.60
CA HIS A 129 -12.18 -17.36 26.77
C HIS A 129 -12.71 -15.93 27.05
N ASP A 130 -12.25 -15.30 28.13
CA ASP A 130 -12.61 -13.93 28.56
C ASP A 130 -11.58 -12.86 28.12
N ALA A 131 -10.53 -13.25 27.39
CA ALA A 131 -9.53 -12.31 26.90
C ALA A 131 -10.11 -11.44 25.77
N VAL A 132 -9.92 -10.12 25.88
CA VAL A 132 -10.29 -9.17 24.82
C VAL A 132 -9.63 -9.61 23.50
N PRO A 133 -10.40 -9.79 22.41
CA PRO A 133 -9.88 -10.39 21.18
C PRO A 133 -8.84 -9.48 20.54
N LYS A 134 -7.59 -9.95 20.42
CA LYS A 134 -6.48 -9.16 19.83
C LYS A 134 -6.49 -9.11 18.30
N ARG A 135 -7.19 -10.05 17.64
CA ARG A 135 -7.18 -10.19 16.17
C ARG A 135 -8.59 -10.05 15.65
N VAL A 136 -8.87 -8.92 15.02
CA VAL A 136 -10.22 -8.52 14.62
C VAL A 136 -10.25 -8.31 13.12
N GLN A 137 -11.20 -8.93 12.45
CA GLN A 137 -11.50 -8.64 11.07
C GLN A 137 -12.77 -7.80 10.98
N ILE A 138 -12.69 -6.67 10.27
CA ILE A 138 -13.79 -5.75 10.04
C ILE A 138 -14.13 -5.81 8.55
N GLN A 139 -15.36 -6.20 8.24
CA GLN A 139 -15.89 -6.09 6.88
C GLN A 139 -16.79 -4.88 6.76
N GLY A 140 -16.77 -4.22 5.60
CA GLY A 140 -17.73 -3.17 5.31
C GLY A 140 -17.64 -2.77 3.84
N LYS A 141 -18.79 -2.46 3.23
CA LYS A 141 -18.86 -2.06 1.82
C LYS A 141 -18.09 -0.74 1.57
N ALA A 142 -17.82 -0.46 0.30
CA ALA A 142 -17.34 0.87 -0.10
C ALA A 142 -18.30 1.96 0.40
N GLY A 143 -17.76 3.07 0.91
CA GLY A 143 -18.55 4.19 1.44
C GLY A 143 -19.08 4.05 2.88
N CYS A 144 -18.89 2.92 3.57
CA CYS A 144 -19.37 2.74 4.96
C CYS A 144 -18.55 3.48 6.05
N GLY A 145 -17.69 4.43 5.68
CA GLY A 145 -16.89 5.20 6.66
C GLY A 145 -15.77 4.42 7.35
N LYS A 146 -15.31 3.28 6.79
CA LYS A 146 -14.23 2.45 7.35
C LYS A 146 -12.98 3.26 7.71
N SER A 147 -12.51 4.09 6.78
CA SER A 147 -11.34 4.94 6.99
C SER A 147 -11.54 5.94 8.14
N THR A 148 -12.75 6.47 8.33
CA THR A 148 -13.07 7.38 9.45
C THR A 148 -12.93 6.68 10.80
N VAL A 149 -13.42 5.44 10.91
CA VAL A 149 -13.28 4.62 12.13
C VAL A 149 -11.82 4.27 12.40
N ILE A 150 -11.08 3.86 11.37
CA ILE A 150 -9.63 3.59 11.49
C ILE A 150 -8.91 4.83 12.04
N ARG A 151 -9.17 6.02 11.47
CA ARG A 151 -8.58 7.27 11.95
C ARG A 151 -8.88 7.53 13.41
N LYS A 152 -10.13 7.36 13.85
CA LYS A 152 -10.49 7.56 15.26
C LYS A 152 -9.78 6.59 16.19
N MET A 153 -9.74 5.31 15.84
CA MET A 153 -9.09 4.27 16.65
C MET A 153 -7.57 4.52 16.75
N VAL A 154 -6.93 4.89 15.64
CA VAL A 154 -5.50 5.21 15.59
C VAL A 154 -5.20 6.42 16.47
N GLN A 155 -5.97 7.51 16.33
CA GLN A 155 -5.82 8.70 17.15
C GLN A 155 -5.96 8.35 18.63
N MET A 156 -6.99 7.59 18.98
CA MET A 156 -7.23 7.12 20.35
C MET A 156 -6.05 6.32 20.91
N VAL A 157 -5.50 5.38 20.14
CA VAL A 157 -4.32 4.59 20.54
C VAL A 157 -3.09 5.48 20.70
N ARG A 158 -2.81 6.37 19.75
CA ARG A 158 -1.63 7.24 19.78
C ARG A 158 -1.66 8.23 20.95
N THR A 159 -2.82 8.82 21.22
CA THR A 159 -3.01 9.72 22.35
C THR A 159 -2.86 9.01 23.69
N GLN A 160 -3.33 7.76 23.79
CA GLN A 160 -3.37 7.05 25.08
C GLN A 160 -2.14 6.19 25.39
N LEU A 161 -1.48 5.62 24.38
CA LEU A 161 -0.33 4.73 24.54
C LEU A 161 0.98 5.30 23.98
N GLY A 162 0.92 6.42 23.26
CA GLY A 162 2.07 7.10 22.70
C GLY A 162 2.07 7.12 21.16
N PRO A 163 2.78 8.07 20.54
CA PRO A 163 2.67 8.34 19.09
C PRO A 163 3.09 7.16 18.20
N LYS A 164 3.97 6.28 18.71
CA LYS A 164 4.44 5.09 17.99
C LYS A 164 3.58 3.84 18.23
N ALA A 165 2.59 3.89 19.13
CA ALA A 165 1.84 2.71 19.57
C ALA A 165 0.96 2.09 18.46
N ALA A 166 0.59 2.88 17.44
CA ALA A 166 -0.21 2.42 16.30
C ALA A 166 0.54 2.55 14.96
N LYS A 167 0.65 1.43 14.24
CA LYS A 167 1.11 1.39 12.84
C LYS A 167 -0.08 1.17 11.89
N LEU A 168 -0.16 1.97 10.83
CA LEU A 168 -1.09 1.76 9.74
C LEU A 168 -0.37 1.17 8.53
N MET A 169 -1.00 0.21 7.90
CA MET A 169 -0.52 -0.43 6.71
C MET A 169 -1.62 -0.59 5.66
N ALA A 170 -1.22 -0.60 4.39
CA ALA A 170 -2.07 -0.96 3.27
C ALA A 170 -1.31 -1.80 2.24
N PRO A 171 -1.96 -2.59 1.39
CA PRO A 171 -1.30 -3.38 0.35
C PRO A 171 -0.71 -2.52 -0.77
N THR A 172 -1.33 -1.38 -1.09
CA THR A 172 -0.91 -0.48 -2.19
C THR A 172 -0.49 0.90 -1.68
N GLY A 173 0.40 1.56 -2.43
CA GLY A 173 0.85 2.92 -2.12
C GLY A 173 -0.28 3.94 -2.18
N THR A 174 -1.20 3.80 -3.13
CA THR A 174 -2.38 4.66 -3.26
C THR A 174 -3.29 4.56 -2.04
N ALA A 175 -3.60 3.34 -1.58
CA ALA A 175 -4.42 3.15 -0.38
C ALA A 175 -3.74 3.71 0.88
N ALA A 176 -2.42 3.51 1.01
CA ALA A 176 -1.65 4.09 2.11
C ALA A 176 -1.71 5.64 2.09
N ASN A 177 -1.56 6.24 0.90
CA ASN A 177 -1.61 7.69 0.73
C ASN A 177 -3.00 8.27 1.05
N VAL A 178 -4.07 7.61 0.61
CA VAL A 178 -5.46 8.06 0.87
C VAL A 178 -5.80 8.03 2.37
N LEU A 179 -5.27 7.06 3.11
CA LEU A 179 -5.46 7.00 4.56
C LEU A 179 -4.72 8.12 5.29
N GLY A 180 -3.47 8.39 4.88
CA GLY A 180 -2.57 9.30 5.59
C GLY A 180 -2.13 8.76 6.96
N MET A 181 -1.75 9.64 7.88
CA MET A 181 -1.35 9.34 9.26
C MET A 181 -0.13 8.42 9.38
N LYS A 182 0.88 8.64 8.54
CA LYS A 182 2.09 7.82 8.44
C LYS A 182 1.80 6.37 8.02
N CYS A 183 0.69 6.16 7.29
CA CYS A 183 0.39 4.87 6.69
C CYS A 183 1.43 4.55 5.61
N SER A 184 1.90 3.31 5.61
CA SER A 184 2.87 2.82 4.63
C SER A 184 2.42 1.49 4.07
N THR A 185 3.05 1.03 2.98
CA THR A 185 2.69 -0.28 2.45
C THR A 185 3.14 -1.39 3.39
N ILE A 186 2.41 -2.52 3.44
CA ILE A 186 2.83 -3.71 4.21
C ILE A 186 4.26 -4.11 3.85
N HIS A 187 4.60 -4.03 2.56
CA HIS A 187 5.95 -4.32 2.06
C HIS A 187 7.01 -3.38 2.67
N SER A 188 6.75 -2.08 2.71
CA SER A 188 7.66 -1.09 3.29
C SER A 188 7.77 -1.27 4.81
N ALA A 189 6.64 -1.28 5.51
CA ALA A 189 6.56 -1.37 6.97
C ALA A 189 7.21 -2.64 7.52
N CYS A 190 7.02 -3.77 6.85
CA CYS A 190 7.58 -5.05 7.24
C CYS A 190 8.94 -5.34 6.57
N ARG A 191 9.52 -4.44 5.77
CA ARG A 191 10.77 -4.66 5.01
C ARG A 191 10.72 -5.97 4.20
N LEU A 192 9.60 -6.21 3.53
CA LEU A 192 9.37 -7.38 2.67
C LEU A 192 9.63 -7.01 1.21
N ARG A 193 10.28 -7.91 0.49
CA ARG A 193 10.55 -7.75 -0.94
C ARG A 193 9.41 -8.36 -1.77
N PRO A 194 8.75 -7.61 -2.66
CA PRO A 194 7.72 -8.16 -3.52
C PRO A 194 8.24 -9.33 -4.35
N ARG A 195 7.41 -10.36 -4.57
CA ARG A 195 7.71 -11.54 -5.41
C ARG A 195 8.92 -12.40 -4.98
N GLU A 196 9.65 -12.03 -3.94
CA GLU A 196 10.71 -12.86 -3.36
C GLU A 196 10.15 -13.80 -2.26
N ALA A 197 10.82 -14.92 -2.05
CA ALA A 197 10.56 -15.76 -0.88
C ALA A 197 10.90 -15.01 0.42
N TYR A 198 10.17 -15.31 1.49
CA TYR A 198 10.44 -14.74 2.80
C TYR A 198 11.86 -15.06 3.27
N LYS A 199 12.61 -14.04 3.68
CA LYS A 199 13.94 -14.15 4.26
C LYS A 199 13.96 -13.41 5.61
N PRO A 200 14.40 -14.05 6.70
CA PRO A 200 14.57 -13.39 8.00
C PRO A 200 15.45 -12.13 7.93
N LEU A 201 15.22 -11.17 8.83
CA LEU A 201 16.16 -10.07 9.03
C LEU A 201 17.30 -10.53 9.93
N GLU A 202 18.50 -10.03 9.65
CA GLU A 202 19.71 -10.35 10.42
C GLU A 202 20.53 -9.08 10.71
N GLY A 203 21.38 -9.16 11.75
CA GLY A 203 22.33 -8.12 12.14
C GLY A 203 21.68 -6.75 12.40
N ASP A 204 22.32 -5.69 11.90
CA ASP A 204 21.87 -4.31 12.09
C ASP A 204 20.46 -4.04 11.54
N ARG A 205 20.05 -4.74 10.48
CA ARG A 205 18.71 -4.57 9.91
C ARG A 205 17.64 -5.08 10.86
N LEU A 206 17.89 -6.20 11.54
CA LEU A 206 16.98 -6.73 12.54
C LEU A 206 16.91 -5.81 13.76
N ARG A 207 18.07 -5.38 14.29
CA ARG A 207 18.12 -4.47 15.45
C ARG A 207 17.32 -3.19 15.21
N LYS A 208 17.59 -2.51 14.08
CA LYS A 208 16.83 -1.30 13.68
C LYS A 208 15.35 -1.55 13.44
N PHE A 209 14.97 -2.79 13.11
CA PHE A 209 13.57 -3.15 12.94
C PHE A 209 12.90 -3.34 14.29
N GLN A 210 13.56 -4.02 15.23
CA GLN A 210 13.08 -4.20 16.60
C GLN A 210 12.93 -2.86 17.34
N GLU A 211 13.92 -1.97 17.23
CA GLU A 211 13.86 -0.59 17.78
C GLU A 211 12.67 0.21 17.21
N GLU A 212 12.36 0.03 15.92
CA GLU A 212 11.23 0.74 15.29
C GLU A 212 9.86 0.22 15.77
N TRP A 213 9.80 -1.05 16.15
CA TRP A 213 8.57 -1.77 16.52
C TRP A 213 8.41 -1.98 18.04
N GLU A 214 9.36 -1.50 18.85
CA GLU A 214 9.40 -1.69 20.30
C GLU A 214 8.12 -1.18 20.97
N ASP A 215 7.73 0.06 20.69
CA ASP A 215 6.55 0.70 21.28
C ASP A 215 5.22 0.31 20.61
N VAL A 216 5.28 -0.38 19.46
CA VAL A 216 4.07 -0.71 18.68
C VAL A 216 3.25 -1.75 19.44
N SER A 217 1.95 -1.46 19.61
CA SER A 217 0.96 -2.33 20.26
C SER A 217 -0.25 -2.63 19.38
N PHE A 218 -0.54 -1.75 18.41
CA PHE A 218 -1.65 -1.86 17.47
C PHE A 218 -1.16 -1.78 16.03
N VAL A 219 -1.76 -2.62 15.19
CA VAL A 219 -1.54 -2.66 13.76
C VAL A 219 -2.89 -2.64 13.05
N PHE A 220 -3.11 -1.61 12.24
CA PHE A 220 -4.28 -1.48 11.40
C PHE A 220 -3.87 -1.73 9.96
N VAL A 221 -4.53 -2.68 9.29
CA VAL A 221 -4.28 -2.99 7.89
C VAL A 221 -5.57 -2.77 7.12
N ASP A 222 -5.59 -1.76 6.27
CA ASP A 222 -6.72 -1.49 5.37
C ASP A 222 -6.56 -2.22 4.03
N GLU A 223 -7.66 -2.31 3.28
CA GLU A 223 -7.77 -3.04 2.02
C GLU A 223 -7.33 -4.51 2.13
N SER A 224 -7.80 -5.18 3.19
CA SER A 224 -7.50 -6.59 3.45
C SER A 224 -7.95 -7.56 2.35
N SER A 225 -8.83 -7.13 1.44
CA SER A 225 -9.24 -7.87 0.24
C SER A 225 -8.09 -8.15 -0.72
N MET A 226 -7.13 -7.23 -0.81
CA MET A 226 -5.94 -7.35 -1.67
C MET A 226 -4.76 -8.05 -0.96
N ILE A 227 -4.94 -8.47 0.29
CA ILE A 227 -3.93 -9.22 1.04
C ILE A 227 -4.10 -10.70 0.75
N GLY A 228 -3.06 -11.34 0.22
CA GLY A 228 -3.06 -12.78 0.02
C GLY A 228 -2.46 -13.56 1.18
N CYS A 229 -2.64 -14.88 1.14
CA CYS A 229 -2.16 -15.82 2.15
C CYS A 229 -0.63 -15.73 2.37
N ARG A 230 0.16 -15.55 1.31
CA ARG A 230 1.63 -15.49 1.44
C ARG A 230 2.05 -14.18 2.09
N LEU A 231 1.44 -13.06 1.70
CA LEU A 231 1.71 -11.76 2.30
C LEU A 231 1.35 -11.75 3.79
N LEU A 232 0.17 -12.23 4.16
CA LEU A 232 -0.26 -12.30 5.56
C LEU A 232 0.66 -13.19 6.39
N SER A 233 1.08 -14.34 5.86
CA SER A 233 2.03 -15.22 6.55
C SER A 233 3.42 -14.59 6.71
N SER A 234 3.87 -13.80 5.73
CA SER A 234 5.15 -13.11 5.79
C SER A 234 5.12 -11.97 6.80
N MET A 235 4.01 -11.23 6.86
CA MET A 235 3.74 -10.22 7.87
C MET A 235 3.78 -10.82 9.27
N GLU A 236 3.07 -11.93 9.50
CA GLU A 236 3.03 -12.62 10.80
C GLU A 236 4.44 -13.01 11.29
N ARG A 237 5.24 -13.66 10.44
CA ARG A 237 6.61 -14.06 10.77
C ARG A 237 7.49 -12.85 11.08
N ARG A 238 7.39 -11.79 10.27
CA ARG A 238 8.16 -10.57 10.47
C ARG A 238 7.78 -9.85 11.76
N LEU A 239 6.50 -9.85 12.15
CA LEU A 239 6.08 -9.26 13.43
C LEU A 239 6.59 -10.08 14.64
N ARG A 240 6.76 -11.39 14.51
CA ARG A 240 7.49 -12.20 15.51
C ARG A 240 8.97 -11.84 15.60
N GLU A 241 9.63 -11.53 14.49
CA GLU A 241 11.01 -11.02 14.50
C GLU A 241 11.13 -9.65 15.17
N ALA A 242 10.09 -8.80 15.06
CA ALA A 242 10.05 -7.49 15.73
C ALA A 242 10.02 -7.59 17.25
N LYS A 243 9.37 -8.62 17.80
CA LYS A 243 9.15 -8.82 19.23
C LYS A 243 9.51 -10.26 19.62
N PRO A 244 10.83 -10.58 19.69
CA PRO A 244 11.31 -11.96 19.86
C PRO A 244 10.96 -12.59 21.22
N HIS A 245 10.49 -11.81 22.19
CA HIS A 245 10.12 -12.28 23.52
C HIS A 245 8.65 -12.73 23.64
N CYS A 246 7.88 -12.70 22.54
CA CYS A 246 6.48 -13.11 22.53
C CYS A 246 6.19 -14.15 21.43
N ASP A 247 5.90 -15.38 21.84
CA ASP A 247 5.59 -16.50 20.93
C ASP A 247 4.12 -16.54 20.47
N GLU A 248 3.29 -15.57 20.89
CA GLU A 248 1.92 -15.46 20.40
C GLU A 248 1.89 -15.11 18.89
N VAL A 249 0.82 -15.52 18.20
CA VAL A 249 0.59 -15.14 16.80
C VAL A 249 0.61 -13.61 16.67
N PHE A 250 1.38 -13.09 15.70
CA PHE A 250 1.67 -11.66 15.56
C PHE A 250 2.38 -11.02 16.77
N ALA A 251 3.13 -11.81 17.53
CA ALA A 251 3.84 -11.40 18.73
C ALA A 251 2.95 -10.69 19.78
N GLY A 252 1.69 -11.13 19.87
CA GLY A 252 0.73 -10.62 20.84
C GLY A 252 0.20 -9.21 20.55
N LEU A 253 0.50 -8.64 19.38
CA LEU A 253 -0.01 -7.34 18.92
C LEU A 253 -1.53 -7.38 18.66
N ASN A 254 -2.19 -6.23 18.84
CA ASN A 254 -3.57 -6.05 18.41
C ASN A 254 -3.60 -5.79 16.90
N ILE A 255 -4.16 -6.72 16.12
CA ILE A 255 -4.22 -6.64 14.66
C ILE A 255 -5.67 -6.44 14.21
N PHE A 256 -5.90 -5.36 13.47
CA PHE A 256 -7.15 -5.07 12.79
C PHE A 256 -6.96 -5.25 11.28
N LEU A 257 -7.70 -6.17 10.68
CA LEU A 257 -7.81 -6.30 9.22
C LEU A 257 -9.12 -5.68 8.77
N ILE A 258 -9.06 -4.59 8.02
CA ILE A 258 -10.22 -3.86 7.53
C ILE A 258 -10.29 -4.02 6.01
N GLY A 259 -11.47 -4.24 5.47
CA GLY A 259 -11.64 -4.27 4.01
C GLY A 259 -13.01 -4.75 3.58
N ASP A 260 -13.13 -5.03 2.29
CA ASP A 260 -14.33 -5.58 1.67
C ASP A 260 -13.95 -6.75 0.79
N VAL A 261 -14.32 -7.97 1.20
CA VAL A 261 -13.97 -9.20 0.47
C VAL A 261 -14.55 -9.25 -0.95
N ARG A 262 -15.52 -8.37 -1.29
CA ARG A 262 -16.11 -8.25 -2.62
C ARG A 262 -15.33 -7.32 -3.55
N GLN A 263 -14.33 -6.60 -3.03
CA GLN A 263 -13.41 -5.83 -3.85
C GLN A 263 -12.34 -6.71 -4.50
N LEU A 264 -11.36 -6.08 -5.15
CA LEU A 264 -10.31 -6.75 -5.90
C LEU A 264 -9.57 -7.80 -5.05
N PRO A 265 -9.41 -9.04 -5.55
CA PRO A 265 -8.60 -10.04 -4.88
C PRO A 265 -7.10 -9.72 -4.99
N PRO A 266 -6.23 -10.37 -4.19
CA PRO A 266 -4.79 -10.19 -4.31
C PRO A 266 -4.27 -10.59 -5.70
N VAL A 267 -3.36 -9.77 -6.25
CA VAL A 267 -2.70 -10.06 -7.52
C VAL A 267 -1.57 -11.06 -7.31
N GLY A 268 -1.64 -12.20 -8.00
CA GLY A 268 -0.61 -13.23 -7.96
C GLY A 268 -0.49 -13.96 -6.63
N ASP A 269 -1.41 -13.80 -5.68
CA ASP A 269 -1.45 -14.54 -4.41
C ASP A 269 -2.84 -15.14 -4.17
N SER A 270 -2.96 -16.10 -3.25
CA SER A 270 -4.25 -16.73 -2.94
C SER A 270 -5.06 -15.88 -1.96
N PRO A 271 -6.33 -15.55 -2.25
CA PRO A 271 -7.19 -14.81 -1.33
C PRO A 271 -7.32 -15.50 0.04
N LEU A 272 -7.53 -14.73 1.11
CA LEU A 272 -7.64 -15.25 2.48
C LEU A 272 -8.85 -16.20 2.66
N TYR A 273 -9.91 -15.99 1.89
CA TYR A 273 -11.12 -16.82 1.84
C TYR A 273 -11.00 -18.02 0.88
N SER A 274 -9.85 -18.25 0.26
CA SER A 274 -9.64 -19.40 -0.64
C SER A 274 -9.77 -20.74 0.09
N ALA A 275 -10.29 -21.78 -0.58
CA ALA A 275 -10.43 -23.12 -0.01
C ALA A 275 -9.07 -23.80 0.29
N ARG A 276 -8.00 -23.44 -0.43
CA ARG A 276 -6.67 -24.09 -0.32
C ARG A 276 -6.06 -23.95 1.08
N ARG A 277 -5.46 -25.02 1.61
CA ARG A 277 -4.73 -25.00 2.90
C ARG A 277 -3.36 -24.35 2.69
N MET A 278 -3.20 -23.12 3.16
CA MET A 278 -1.96 -22.36 3.12
C MET A 278 -1.62 -21.85 4.53
N ALA A 279 -0.33 -21.61 4.82
CA ALA A 279 0.09 -21.11 6.14
C ALA A 279 -0.64 -19.81 6.54
N GLY A 280 -0.78 -18.87 5.60
CA GLY A 280 -1.55 -17.64 5.81
C GLY A 280 -3.02 -17.86 6.15
N LYS A 281 -3.63 -18.93 5.65
CA LYS A 281 -5.02 -19.27 6.01
C LYS A 281 -5.15 -19.73 7.45
N MET A 282 -4.15 -20.43 7.99
CA MET A 282 -4.14 -20.80 9.40
C MET A 282 -4.04 -19.56 10.29
N VAL A 283 -3.17 -18.61 9.91
CA VAL A 283 -3.08 -17.31 10.58
C VAL A 283 -4.40 -16.54 10.46
N TYR A 284 -5.01 -16.49 9.28
CA TYR A 284 -6.28 -15.80 9.06
C TYR A 284 -7.44 -16.37 9.90
N ARG A 285 -7.47 -17.69 10.13
CA ARG A 285 -8.47 -18.33 11.02
C ARG A 285 -8.38 -17.89 12.48
N THR A 286 -7.28 -17.26 12.89
CA THR A 286 -7.14 -16.73 14.26
C THR A 286 -7.82 -15.39 14.48
N PHE A 287 -8.38 -14.78 13.41
CA PHE A 287 -9.15 -13.55 13.48
C PHE A 287 -10.61 -13.82 13.83
N LYS A 288 -11.15 -13.03 14.75
CA LYS A 288 -12.58 -12.99 15.06
C LYS A 288 -13.31 -12.22 13.94
N GLN A 289 -14.37 -12.81 13.38
CA GLN A 289 -15.07 -12.30 12.18
C GLN A 289 -16.42 -11.66 12.50
N ASP A 290 -16.68 -11.35 13.78
CA ASP A 290 -18.00 -11.00 14.30
C ASP A 290 -18.48 -9.59 13.91
N PHE A 291 -17.68 -8.82 13.16
CA PHE A 291 -17.97 -7.44 12.80
C PHE A 291 -18.17 -7.32 11.27
N GLN A 292 -19.43 -7.47 10.84
CA GLN A 292 -19.91 -7.33 9.46
C GLN A 292 -20.96 -6.23 9.34
#